data_AF-A0A7S4FAE4-F1
#
_entry.id   AF-A0A7S4FAE4-F1
#
_cell.length_a   1.000
_cell.length_b   1.000
_cell.length_c   1.000
_cell.angle_alpha   90.00
_cell.angle_beta   90.00
_cell.angle_gamma   90.00
#
_symmetry.space_group_name_H-M   'P 1'
#
loop_
_entity.id
_entity.type
_entity.pdbx_description
1 polymer ?
#
loop_
_entity_poly.entity_id
_entity_poly.type
_entity_poly.pdbx_seq_one_letter_code
_entity_poly.pdbx_strand_id
1 'polypeptide(L)'
;GTMAVPLDAVALFNRLQARKNWPEKGPPVLFDLRDADAYAARRIRGAHRASLSSEGDIVAPDRSWWDQAICFYEDLPDSLEDHPVVRAFIKNGLAREIFVLSVGFKQFSTEFPYLCAKGDSRSAMKRPPPFPSCILPGFLFLGDLEDAAALPRLREQLNIKHVVTALADPPMTLKESVNEARVKHVWCNVRDVEGADIKEHFDKAFNCIERARAASEAVLVHCSRGVSRSASLVIAYLMKRNKMSAQEARDLVVSRRSIVLPNDGFWRCLLELEKELAGERSGVYVPIKTKRLEDMEFELPPAWAAPPTHTDARLVVMRDGETLETLPVGEEQMYVFGRSLTCDFQLEHPSASRQHAVLVHHENGHAYIVDLKSSHGTSLNDKRLRPHEATLLREGAEIVFGASSRRYRLVGLTSKDKGRTRADPEAGPQLPGALKGGDDGASASEAEQAGSKRKMHPKKWAKKKRRWLAGPKPRAKQSENERVAMGAGAGSGCMGPGEY
;
A
#
# COMPACT_ATOMS: atom_id res chain seq x y z
N GLY A 1 -20.12 -9.31 19.42
CA GLY A 1 -19.27 -8.20 19.91
C GLY A 1 -18.50 -7.65 18.74
N THR A 2 -18.26 -6.35 18.71
CA THR A 2 -17.43 -5.67 17.71
C THR A 2 -16.02 -6.25 17.77
N MET A 3 -15.57 -6.91 16.71
CA MET A 3 -14.18 -7.37 16.60
C MET A 3 -13.30 -6.22 16.13
N ALA A 4 -12.05 -6.18 16.57
CA ALA A 4 -11.06 -5.28 15.99
C ALA A 4 -10.76 -5.70 14.54
N VAL A 5 -10.70 -4.72 13.63
CA VAL A 5 -10.43 -4.94 12.21
C VAL A 5 -9.05 -4.36 11.87
N PRO A 6 -8.14 -5.16 11.27
CA PRO A 6 -6.87 -4.64 10.76
C PRO A 6 -7.08 -3.54 9.71
N LEU A 7 -6.39 -2.42 9.89
CA LEU A 7 -6.41 -1.29 8.97
C LEU A 7 -5.00 -1.04 8.45
N ASP A 8 -4.81 -1.03 7.13
CA ASP A 8 -3.50 -0.71 6.54
C ASP A 8 -3.20 0.80 6.60
N ALA A 9 -1.92 1.15 6.48
CA ALA A 9 -1.44 2.52 6.63
C ALA A 9 -2.07 3.50 5.63
N VAL A 10 -2.22 3.08 4.36
CA VAL A 10 -2.85 3.86 3.30
C VAL A 10 -4.36 4.01 3.58
N ALA A 11 -5.02 2.96 4.05
CA ALA A 11 -6.43 3.01 4.43
C ALA A 11 -6.66 3.97 5.61
N LEU A 12 -5.77 3.96 6.61
CA LEU A 12 -5.80 4.94 7.70
C LEU A 12 -5.55 6.35 7.16
N PHE A 13 -4.50 6.55 6.37
CA PHE A 13 -4.19 7.83 5.72
C PHE A 13 -5.41 8.39 5.00
N ASN A 14 -6.06 7.60 4.14
CA ASN A 14 -7.21 8.03 3.37
C ASN A 14 -8.44 8.33 4.25
N ARG A 15 -8.69 7.52 5.29
CA ARG A 15 -9.77 7.76 6.26
C ARG A 15 -9.59 9.06 7.04
N LEU A 16 -8.34 9.48 7.31
CA LEU A 16 -8.05 10.71 8.04
C LEU A 16 -8.35 12.00 7.25
N GLN A 17 -8.56 11.92 5.93
CA GLN A 17 -8.71 13.10 5.08
C GLN A 17 -10.09 13.79 5.16
N ALA A 18 -11.02 13.31 6.00
CA ALA A 18 -12.25 13.97 6.44
C ALA A 18 -12.90 14.92 5.42
N ARG A 19 -13.41 14.39 4.30
CA ARG A 19 -14.08 15.20 3.25
C ARG A 19 -15.59 15.13 3.38
N LYS A 20 -16.30 16.21 2.97
CA LYS A 20 -17.77 16.27 2.90
C LYS A 20 -18.41 15.10 2.13
N ASN A 21 -17.67 14.47 1.22
CA ASN A 21 -18.13 13.37 0.37
C ASN A 21 -17.48 12.01 0.71
N TRP A 22 -16.72 11.90 1.80
CA TRP A 22 -16.18 10.63 2.30
C TRP A 22 -17.27 9.92 3.13
N PRO A 23 -17.27 8.58 3.30
CA PRO A 23 -18.31 7.86 4.06
C PRO A 23 -18.75 8.60 5.31
N GLU A 24 -20.08 8.69 5.46
CA GLU A 24 -20.91 9.63 6.25
C GLU A 24 -20.53 9.88 7.72
N LYS A 25 -19.50 9.22 8.24
CA LYS A 25 -19.26 9.04 9.67
C LYS A 25 -17.91 9.57 10.19
N GLY A 26 -17.19 10.33 9.36
CA GLY A 26 -15.95 11.04 9.73
C GLY A 26 -14.72 10.13 9.92
N PRO A 27 -13.53 10.73 10.12
CA PRO A 27 -12.30 10.00 10.38
C PRO A 27 -12.33 9.32 11.76
N PRO A 28 -11.64 8.18 11.95
CA PRO A 28 -11.59 7.53 13.25
C PRO A 28 -10.85 8.39 14.29
N VAL A 29 -11.23 8.26 15.55
CA VAL A 29 -10.45 8.76 16.69
C VAL A 29 -9.21 7.89 16.83
N LEU A 30 -8.05 8.52 17.00
CA LEU A 30 -6.78 7.81 17.08
C LEU A 30 -6.34 7.65 18.53
N PHE A 31 -6.06 6.42 18.93
CA PHE A 31 -5.43 6.12 20.22
C PHE A 31 -4.04 5.52 20.03
N ASP A 32 -3.06 6.22 20.59
CA ASP A 32 -1.69 5.78 20.76
C ASP A 32 -1.59 4.98 22.05
N LEU A 33 -1.15 3.72 21.94
CA LEU A 33 -1.01 2.81 23.08
C LEU A 33 0.44 2.70 23.59
N ARG A 34 1.37 3.45 23.01
CA ARG A 34 2.77 3.47 23.44
C ARG A 34 2.93 4.19 24.79
N ASP A 35 4.11 4.04 25.38
CA ASP A 35 4.43 4.72 26.64
C ASP A 35 4.40 6.26 26.50
N ALA A 36 4.44 6.95 27.65
CA ALA A 36 4.32 8.39 27.70
C ALA A 36 5.46 9.12 26.96
N ASP A 37 6.67 8.56 26.99
CA ASP A 37 7.86 9.17 26.37
C ASP A 37 7.79 9.04 24.85
N ALA A 38 7.42 7.86 24.34
CA ALA A 38 7.19 7.63 22.92
C ALA A 38 6.06 8.51 22.36
N TYR A 39 4.96 8.64 23.11
CA TYR A 39 3.82 9.51 22.76
C TYR A 39 4.21 11.00 22.72
N ALA A 40 5.04 11.45 23.67
CA ALA A 40 5.52 12.82 23.74
C ALA A 40 6.56 13.13 22.65
N ALA A 41 7.45 12.17 22.35
CA ALA A 41 8.49 12.33 21.35
C ALA A 41 7.91 12.56 19.95
N ARG A 42 6.96 11.72 19.51
CA ARG A 42 6.32 11.84 18.20
C ARG A 42 5.05 10.99 18.13
N ARG A 43 3.99 11.51 17.50
CA ARG A 43 2.73 10.78 17.31
C ARG A 43 2.03 11.17 16.02
N ILE A 44 0.98 10.41 15.65
CA ILE A 44 0.07 10.82 14.58
C ILE A 44 -0.70 12.07 15.05
N ARG A 45 -0.82 13.08 14.18
CA ARG A 45 -1.55 14.31 14.49
C ARG A 45 -3.01 14.01 14.84
N GLY A 46 -3.48 14.58 15.94
CA GLY A 46 -4.81 14.35 16.50
C GLY A 46 -4.95 13.05 17.30
N ALA A 47 -3.86 12.32 17.56
CA ALA A 47 -3.90 11.13 18.40
C ALA A 47 -3.89 11.45 19.89
N HIS A 48 -4.72 10.70 20.61
CA HIS A 48 -4.85 10.70 22.05
C HIS A 48 -4.09 9.52 22.64
N ARG A 49 -3.60 9.65 23.86
CA ARG A 49 -3.05 8.52 24.60
C ARG A 49 -4.18 7.76 25.30
N ALA A 50 -4.13 6.43 25.28
CA ALA A 50 -4.97 5.59 26.11
C ALA A 50 -4.14 4.55 26.87
N SER A 51 -4.50 4.32 28.14
CA SER A 51 -3.86 3.32 29.00
C SER A 51 -4.89 2.68 29.93
N LEU A 52 -4.48 1.66 30.71
CA LEU A 52 -5.28 1.16 31.82
C LEU A 52 -4.76 1.73 33.15
N SER A 53 -5.68 2.02 34.08
CA SER A 53 -5.35 2.29 35.48
C SER A 53 -4.88 1.01 36.18
N SER A 54 -4.38 1.15 37.41
CA SER A 54 -4.07 0.00 38.29
C SER A 54 -5.30 -0.87 38.58
N GLU A 55 -6.50 -0.32 38.46
CA GLU A 55 -7.78 -1.02 38.69
C GLU A 55 -8.32 -1.67 37.39
N GLY A 56 -7.63 -1.48 36.26
CA GLY A 56 -8.03 -2.02 34.95
C GLY A 56 -9.02 -1.14 34.18
N ASP A 57 -9.29 0.08 34.65
CA ASP A 57 -10.14 1.04 33.96
C ASP A 57 -9.41 1.76 32.83
N ILE A 58 -10.14 2.10 31.78
CA ILE A 58 -9.58 2.86 30.65
C ILE A 58 -9.33 4.31 31.08
N VAL A 59 -8.06 4.72 31.00
CA VAL A 59 -7.61 6.10 31.14
C VAL A 59 -7.38 6.67 29.75
N ALA A 60 -8.30 7.53 29.31
CA ALA A 60 -8.27 8.25 28.04
C ALA A 60 -8.85 9.66 28.23
N PRO A 61 -8.56 10.64 27.35
CA PRO A 61 -9.22 11.94 27.39
C PRO A 61 -10.75 11.82 27.28
N ASP A 62 -11.45 12.89 27.64
CA ASP A 62 -12.92 13.02 27.77
C ASP A 62 -13.74 12.05 26.90
N ARG A 63 -14.79 11.45 27.47
CA ARG A 63 -15.62 10.37 26.91
C ARG A 63 -16.47 10.77 25.68
N SER A 64 -16.25 11.95 25.13
CA SER A 64 -16.94 12.49 23.94
C SER A 64 -16.68 11.71 22.64
N TRP A 65 -15.81 10.69 22.65
CA TRP A 65 -15.53 9.78 21.54
C TRP A 65 -16.38 8.49 21.54
N TRP A 66 -17.30 8.31 22.47
CA TRP A 66 -18.22 7.16 22.47
C TRP A 66 -19.05 7.12 21.18
N ASP A 67 -19.36 5.90 20.71
CA ASP A 67 -20.07 5.63 19.44
C ASP A 67 -19.37 6.12 18.15
N GLN A 68 -18.08 6.47 18.23
CA GLN A 68 -17.25 6.79 17.07
C GLN A 68 -16.50 5.56 16.53
N ALA A 69 -15.96 5.68 15.31
CA ALA A 69 -14.95 4.76 14.83
C ALA A 69 -13.62 5.08 15.52
N ILE A 70 -12.89 4.06 15.96
CA ILE A 70 -11.64 4.19 16.69
C ILE A 70 -10.55 3.43 15.97
N CYS A 71 -9.34 3.98 15.92
CA CYS A 71 -8.15 3.27 15.44
C CYS A 71 -7.06 3.30 16.51
N PHE A 72 -6.64 2.13 16.95
CA PHE A 72 -5.51 1.95 17.85
C PHE A 72 -4.22 1.73 17.07
N TYR A 73 -3.10 2.21 17.61
CA TYR A 73 -1.78 1.89 17.07
C TYR A 73 -0.72 1.80 18.18
N GLU A 74 0.32 1.02 17.91
CA GLU A 74 1.52 0.84 18.73
C GLU A 74 2.75 0.60 17.84
N ASP A 75 3.92 0.31 18.40
CA ASP A 75 5.12 0.00 17.60
C ASP A 75 5.15 -1.46 17.11
N LEU A 76 4.59 -2.41 17.87
CA LEU A 76 4.60 -3.84 17.55
C LEU A 76 3.16 -4.39 17.42
N PRO A 77 2.55 -4.36 16.21
CA PRO A 77 1.13 -4.61 16.03
C PRO A 77 0.73 -6.09 16.11
N ASP A 78 1.68 -7.03 16.23
CA ASP A 78 1.43 -8.48 16.09
C ASP A 78 0.51 -9.06 17.19
N SER A 79 0.24 -8.30 18.27
CA SER A 79 -0.73 -8.64 19.32
C SER A 79 -1.71 -7.50 19.65
N LEU A 80 -1.85 -6.50 18.79
CA LEU A 80 -2.64 -5.30 19.10
C LEU A 80 -4.13 -5.62 19.31
N GLU A 81 -4.66 -6.66 18.64
CA GLU A 81 -6.03 -7.16 18.88
C GLU A 81 -6.21 -7.75 20.29
N ASP A 82 -5.13 -8.26 20.88
CA ASP A 82 -5.09 -8.84 22.22
C ASP A 82 -4.65 -7.85 23.30
N HIS A 83 -4.32 -6.61 22.91
CA HIS A 83 -3.87 -5.59 23.83
C HIS A 83 -4.94 -5.29 24.91
N PRO A 84 -4.58 -5.21 26.21
CA PRO A 84 -5.55 -5.06 27.30
C PRO A 84 -6.51 -3.88 27.13
N VAL A 85 -6.02 -2.73 26.65
CA VAL A 85 -6.86 -1.56 26.34
C VAL A 85 -7.86 -1.89 25.23
N VAL A 86 -7.42 -2.50 24.13
CA VAL A 86 -8.30 -2.84 22.99
C VAL A 86 -9.38 -3.84 23.43
N ARG A 87 -9.00 -4.86 24.20
CA ARG A 87 -9.95 -5.82 24.80
C ARG A 87 -10.96 -5.14 25.72
N ALA A 88 -10.54 -4.16 26.53
CA ALA A 88 -11.44 -3.40 27.39
C ALA A 88 -12.46 -2.59 26.56
N PHE A 89 -12.02 -1.94 25.47
CA PHE A 89 -12.91 -1.23 24.55
C PHE A 89 -13.94 -2.16 23.89
N ILE A 90 -13.49 -3.34 23.43
CA ILE A 90 -14.36 -4.37 22.83
C ILE A 90 -15.37 -4.89 23.85
N LYS A 91 -14.90 -5.28 25.05
CA LYS A 91 -15.72 -5.86 26.11
C LYS A 91 -16.81 -4.90 26.57
N ASN A 92 -16.47 -3.63 26.70
CA ASN A 92 -17.37 -2.59 27.21
C ASN A 92 -18.20 -1.93 26.09
N GLY A 93 -18.00 -2.31 24.82
CA GLY A 93 -18.78 -1.78 23.69
C GLY A 93 -18.62 -0.27 23.48
N LEU A 94 -17.43 0.30 23.76
CA LEU A 94 -17.23 1.75 23.84
C LEU A 94 -17.06 2.45 22.48
N ALA A 95 -17.16 1.70 21.39
CA ALA A 95 -16.90 2.19 20.04
C ALA A 95 -17.84 1.52 19.04
N ARG A 96 -18.24 2.27 18.01
CA ARG A 96 -19.05 1.75 16.91
C ARG A 96 -18.25 0.78 16.04
N GLU A 97 -17.01 1.14 15.74
CA GLU A 97 -16.07 0.36 14.95
C GLU A 97 -14.68 0.47 15.58
N ILE A 98 -13.99 -0.66 15.67
CA ILE A 98 -12.64 -0.72 16.23
C ILE A 98 -11.68 -1.18 15.13
N PHE A 99 -10.71 -0.33 14.85
CA PHE A 99 -9.60 -0.60 13.95
C PHE A 99 -8.31 -0.75 14.74
N VAL A 100 -7.42 -1.58 14.22
CA VAL A 100 -6.04 -1.69 14.68
C VAL A 100 -5.11 -1.41 13.51
N LEU A 101 -4.23 -0.43 13.65
CA LEU A 101 -3.25 -0.13 12.63
C LEU A 101 -2.35 -1.35 12.45
N SER A 102 -2.36 -1.86 11.23
CA SER A 102 -1.78 -3.17 10.93
C SER A 102 -0.25 -3.14 10.73
N VAL A 103 0.32 -1.95 10.90
CA VAL A 103 1.74 -1.60 10.86
C VAL A 103 2.10 -0.88 12.16
N GLY A 104 3.37 -0.91 12.56
CA GLY A 104 3.85 -0.15 13.71
C GLY A 104 3.82 1.36 13.48
N PHE A 105 3.86 2.17 14.55
CA PHE A 105 3.96 3.62 14.42
C PHE A 105 5.23 4.04 13.69
N LYS A 106 6.38 3.42 13.99
CA LYS A 106 7.63 3.68 13.27
C LYS A 106 7.43 3.59 11.76
N GLN A 107 6.68 2.57 11.33
CA GLN A 107 6.36 2.39 9.92
C GLN A 107 5.51 3.51 9.35
N PHE A 108 4.37 3.73 9.98
CA PHE A 108 3.44 4.77 9.57
C PHE A 108 4.12 6.15 9.50
N SER A 109 5.02 6.44 10.45
CA SER A 109 5.71 7.72 10.54
C SER A 109 6.77 7.92 9.46
N THR A 110 7.28 6.84 8.87
CA THR A 110 8.23 6.87 7.74
C THR A 110 7.46 7.03 6.42
N GLU A 111 6.35 6.31 6.26
CA GLU A 111 5.50 6.37 5.06
C GLU A 111 4.70 7.68 4.96
N PHE A 112 4.23 8.21 6.10
CA PHE A 112 3.41 9.42 6.20
C PHE A 112 3.97 10.44 7.21
N PRO A 113 5.22 10.94 7.03
CA PRO A 113 5.89 11.79 8.01
C PRO A 113 5.15 13.11 8.26
N TYR A 114 4.45 13.62 7.24
CA TYR A 114 3.64 14.85 7.26
C TYR A 114 2.32 14.70 8.04
N LEU A 115 1.91 13.47 8.40
CA LEU A 115 0.83 13.22 9.35
C LEU A 115 1.30 13.09 10.80
N CYS A 116 2.61 13.19 11.06
CA CYS A 116 3.18 13.04 12.39
C CYS A 116 3.72 14.39 12.92
N ALA A 117 3.71 14.56 14.25
CA ALA A 117 4.23 15.74 14.91
C ALA A 117 4.83 15.40 16.28
N LYS A 118 5.71 16.28 16.79
CA LYS A 118 6.19 16.23 18.18
C LYS A 118 5.03 16.48 19.14
N GLY A 119 4.93 15.65 20.17
CA GLY A 119 3.75 15.50 21.01
C GLY A 119 3.47 16.66 21.99
N ASP A 120 4.41 17.55 22.20
CA ASP A 120 4.25 18.77 23.01
C ASP A 120 3.68 19.95 22.21
N SER A 121 3.67 19.86 20.89
CA SER A 121 3.26 20.98 20.03
C SER A 121 1.72 21.16 20.00
N ARG A 122 1.25 22.42 20.12
CA ARG A 122 -0.16 22.77 19.81
C ARG A 122 -0.59 22.30 18.41
N SER A 123 0.37 22.16 17.48
CA SER A 123 0.15 21.59 16.15
C SER A 123 -0.10 20.09 16.13
N ALA A 124 0.34 19.32 17.14
CA ALA A 124 0.13 17.87 17.19
C ALA A 124 -1.32 17.49 17.53
N MET A 125 -2.09 18.39 18.15
CA MET A 125 -3.53 18.18 18.38
C MET A 125 -4.40 18.64 17.21
N LYS A 126 -3.88 19.50 16.32
CA LYS A 126 -4.60 19.94 15.12
C LYS A 126 -4.50 18.89 14.03
N ARG A 127 -5.63 18.53 13.43
CA ARG A 127 -5.63 17.74 12.19
C ARG A 127 -5.02 18.58 11.07
N PRO A 128 -4.13 18.01 10.23
CA PRO A 128 -3.62 18.73 9.08
C PRO A 128 -4.74 18.99 8.07
N PRO A 129 -4.60 19.99 7.19
CA PRO A 129 -5.47 20.14 6.03
C PRO A 129 -5.49 18.85 5.21
N PRO A 130 -6.59 18.54 4.51
CA PRO A 130 -6.71 17.30 3.77
C PRO A 130 -5.65 17.20 2.66
N PHE A 131 -5.30 15.96 2.37
CA PHE A 131 -4.43 15.51 1.30
C PHE A 131 -5.25 14.70 0.27
N PRO A 132 -4.81 14.61 -1.00
CA PRO A 132 -5.42 13.73 -2.00
C PRO A 132 -5.38 12.27 -1.55
N SER A 133 -6.27 11.44 -2.10
CA SER A 133 -6.32 10.02 -1.76
C SER A 133 -5.06 9.33 -2.26
N CYS A 134 -4.35 8.65 -1.38
CA CYS A 134 -3.19 7.83 -1.71
C CYS A 134 -3.68 6.53 -2.36
N ILE A 135 -3.31 6.30 -3.61
CA ILE A 135 -3.58 5.05 -4.33
C ILE A 135 -2.43 4.08 -4.14
N LEU A 136 -1.21 4.54 -4.46
CA LEU A 136 0.05 3.83 -4.19
C LEU A 136 0.94 4.73 -3.33
N PRO A 137 1.42 4.25 -2.16
CA PRO A 137 2.14 5.07 -1.19
C PRO A 137 3.42 5.66 -1.75
N GLY A 138 3.70 6.92 -1.38
CA GLY A 138 4.87 7.68 -1.81
C GLY A 138 4.88 8.09 -3.29
N PHE A 139 3.88 7.69 -4.09
CA PHE A 139 3.97 7.77 -5.54
C PHE A 139 2.69 8.26 -6.24
N LEU A 140 1.56 7.55 -6.10
CA LEU A 140 0.37 7.82 -6.92
C LEU A 140 -0.79 8.32 -6.06
N PHE A 141 -1.20 9.57 -6.30
CA PHE A 141 -2.31 10.22 -5.61
C PHE A 141 -3.47 10.53 -6.57
N LEU A 142 -4.70 10.31 -6.10
CA LEU A 142 -5.95 10.62 -6.80
C LEU A 142 -6.70 11.73 -6.06
N GLY A 143 -6.95 12.83 -6.75
CA GLY A 143 -7.55 14.02 -6.16
C GLY A 143 -8.66 14.68 -6.97
N ASP A 144 -9.12 15.81 -6.46
CA ASP A 144 -10.11 16.71 -7.05
C ASP A 144 -9.53 18.12 -7.32
N LEU A 145 -10.38 19.10 -7.60
CA LEU A 145 -9.96 20.48 -7.85
C LEU A 145 -9.34 21.15 -6.62
N GLU A 146 -9.82 20.83 -5.41
CA GLU A 146 -9.28 21.41 -4.18
C GLU A 146 -7.84 20.93 -3.93
N ASP A 147 -7.59 19.64 -4.20
CA ASP A 147 -6.24 19.07 -4.13
C ASP A 147 -5.28 19.77 -5.10
N ALA A 148 -5.75 20.01 -6.32
CA ALA A 148 -4.94 20.62 -7.35
C ALA A 148 -4.69 22.11 -7.09
N ALA A 149 -5.67 22.83 -6.53
CA ALA A 149 -5.48 24.20 -6.07
C ALA A 149 -4.50 24.28 -4.88
N ALA A 150 -4.41 23.22 -4.06
CA ALA A 150 -3.47 23.14 -2.95
C ALA A 150 -2.05 22.67 -3.33
N LEU A 151 -1.75 22.47 -4.62
CA LEU A 151 -0.46 21.97 -5.11
C LEU A 151 0.77 22.71 -4.58
N PRO A 152 0.80 24.06 -4.50
CA PRO A 152 1.96 24.78 -3.95
C PRO A 152 2.34 24.33 -2.53
N ARG A 153 1.35 23.98 -1.69
CA ARG A 153 1.56 23.42 -0.35
C ARG A 153 1.91 21.94 -0.39
N LEU A 154 1.23 21.18 -1.25
CA LEU A 154 1.33 19.72 -1.27
C LEU A 154 2.61 19.20 -1.92
N ARG A 155 3.22 19.94 -2.85
CA ARG A 155 4.34 19.46 -3.67
C ARG A 155 5.55 18.99 -2.86
N GLU A 156 5.90 19.69 -1.78
CA GLU A 156 7.03 19.29 -0.94
C GLU A 156 6.62 18.24 0.10
N GLN A 157 5.38 18.31 0.62
CA GLN A 157 4.91 17.37 1.64
C GLN A 157 4.74 15.95 1.07
N LEU A 158 4.28 15.85 -0.17
CA LEU A 158 3.97 14.58 -0.84
C LEU A 158 4.98 14.21 -1.92
N ASN A 159 6.07 14.98 -2.09
CA ASN A 159 7.01 14.87 -3.20
C ASN A 159 6.34 14.89 -4.59
N ILE A 160 5.23 15.63 -4.74
CA ILE A 160 4.53 15.72 -6.02
C ILE A 160 5.32 16.64 -6.96
N LYS A 161 5.91 16.06 -8.00
CA LYS A 161 6.61 16.78 -9.08
C LYS A 161 5.91 16.66 -10.43
N HIS A 162 4.89 15.79 -10.51
CA HIS A 162 4.10 15.53 -11.71
C HIS A 162 2.60 15.71 -11.45
N VAL A 163 1.89 16.24 -12.43
CA VAL A 163 0.42 16.40 -12.36
C VAL A 163 -0.22 15.97 -13.68
N VAL A 164 -1.33 15.23 -13.58
CA VAL A 164 -2.23 14.92 -14.69
C VAL A 164 -3.59 15.53 -14.39
N THR A 165 -4.00 16.50 -15.21
CA THR A 165 -5.30 17.16 -15.07
C THR A 165 -6.25 16.65 -16.15
N ALA A 166 -7.32 15.97 -15.74
CA ALA A 166 -8.37 15.47 -16.63
C ALA A 166 -9.60 16.39 -16.60
N LEU A 167 -9.51 17.53 -17.29
CA LEU A 167 -10.54 18.57 -17.37
C LEU A 167 -10.53 19.22 -18.76
N ALA A 168 -11.70 19.42 -19.34
CA ALA A 168 -11.82 20.16 -20.60
C ALA A 168 -11.67 21.67 -20.43
N ASP A 169 -12.33 22.23 -19.41
CA ASP A 169 -12.34 23.67 -19.11
C ASP A 169 -11.84 23.92 -17.68
N PRO A 170 -10.52 23.87 -17.45
CA PRO A 170 -9.96 24.11 -16.12
C PRO A 170 -10.13 25.59 -15.70
N PRO A 171 -10.50 25.86 -14.43
CA PRO A 171 -10.59 27.23 -13.94
C PRO A 171 -9.23 27.92 -13.96
N MET A 172 -9.21 29.25 -14.12
CA MET A 172 -7.97 30.04 -14.20
C MET A 172 -7.09 29.87 -12.96
N THR A 173 -7.71 29.82 -11.77
CA THR A 173 -7.05 29.59 -10.48
C THR A 173 -6.26 28.28 -10.42
N LEU A 174 -6.72 27.23 -11.12
CA LEU A 174 -5.98 25.98 -11.23
C LEU A 174 -4.72 26.17 -12.07
N LYS A 175 -4.81 26.89 -13.19
CA LYS A 175 -3.64 27.15 -14.05
C LYS A 175 -2.58 27.93 -13.27
N GLU A 176 -2.99 28.93 -12.49
CA GLU A 176 -2.10 29.70 -11.62
C GLU A 176 -1.43 28.80 -10.56
N SER A 177 -2.21 27.97 -9.86
CA SER A 177 -1.70 27.07 -8.82
C SER A 177 -0.69 26.05 -9.35
N VAL A 178 -0.94 25.49 -10.54
CA VAL A 178 -0.01 24.54 -11.17
C VAL A 178 1.28 25.24 -11.62
N ASN A 179 1.17 26.44 -12.18
CA ASN A 179 2.33 27.23 -12.58
C ASN A 179 3.18 27.63 -11.36
N GLU A 180 2.56 28.07 -10.26
CA GLU A 180 3.23 28.39 -9.01
C GLU A 180 3.95 27.18 -8.41
N ALA A 181 3.33 26.00 -8.49
CA ALA A 181 3.91 24.77 -7.97
C ALA A 181 5.16 24.29 -8.75
N ARG A 182 5.42 24.82 -9.97
CA ARG A 182 6.56 24.45 -10.83
C ARG A 182 6.70 22.94 -11.04
N VAL A 183 5.58 22.26 -11.27
CA VAL A 183 5.49 20.82 -11.51
C VAL A 183 5.43 20.50 -13.01
N LYS A 184 5.87 19.29 -13.39
CA LYS A 184 5.69 18.78 -14.75
C LYS A 184 4.21 18.45 -14.96
N HIS A 185 3.58 19.09 -15.94
CA HIS A 185 2.13 19.05 -16.08
C HIS A 185 1.68 18.42 -17.41
N VAL A 186 0.66 17.57 -17.34
CA VAL A 186 -0.02 16.98 -18.48
C VAL A 186 -1.52 17.29 -18.43
N TRP A 187 -2.01 17.92 -19.49
CA TRP A 187 -3.43 18.22 -19.70
C TRP A 187 -4.12 17.11 -20.51
N CYS A 188 -5.17 16.52 -19.96
CA CYS A 188 -6.08 15.60 -20.63
C CYS A 188 -7.44 16.33 -20.78
N ASN A 189 -7.67 16.91 -21.95
CA ASN A 189 -8.86 17.71 -22.24
C ASN A 189 -10.08 16.79 -22.47
N VAL A 190 -10.71 16.38 -21.37
CA VAL A 190 -11.85 15.46 -21.41
C VAL A 190 -13.02 15.93 -20.53
N ARG A 191 -14.22 15.90 -21.13
CA ARG A 191 -15.50 16.14 -20.45
C ARG A 191 -16.00 14.86 -19.80
N ASP A 192 -16.72 14.97 -18.68
CA ASP A 192 -17.25 13.81 -17.95
C ASP A 192 -18.59 13.33 -18.52
N VAL A 193 -18.57 12.90 -19.77
CA VAL A 193 -19.76 12.42 -20.49
C VAL A 193 -19.42 11.11 -21.19
N GLU A 194 -20.40 10.23 -21.34
CA GLU A 194 -20.16 8.88 -21.86
C GLU A 194 -19.63 8.84 -23.31
N GLY A 195 -19.91 9.87 -24.10
CA GLY A 195 -19.44 9.98 -25.49
C GLY A 195 -18.09 10.67 -25.66
N ALA A 196 -17.43 11.09 -24.57
CA ALA A 196 -16.10 11.69 -24.66
C ALA A 196 -15.04 10.61 -24.85
N ASP A 197 -14.09 10.85 -25.76
CA ASP A 197 -12.99 9.93 -26.00
C ASP A 197 -11.92 10.09 -24.91
N ILE A 198 -11.98 9.23 -23.89
CA ILE A 198 -10.94 9.18 -22.85
C ILE A 198 -9.74 8.32 -23.26
N LYS A 199 -9.87 7.48 -24.29
CA LYS A 199 -8.82 6.53 -24.68
C LYS A 199 -7.60 7.25 -25.21
N GLU A 200 -7.78 8.33 -25.97
CA GLU A 200 -6.68 9.18 -26.46
C GLU A 200 -5.79 9.75 -25.35
N HIS A 201 -6.26 9.72 -24.10
CA HIS A 201 -5.52 10.20 -22.94
C HIS A 201 -4.85 9.11 -22.10
N PHE A 202 -5.15 7.83 -22.34
CA PHE A 202 -4.58 6.73 -21.57
C PHE A 202 -3.05 6.71 -21.65
N ASP A 203 -2.48 6.77 -22.86
CA ASP A 203 -1.02 6.76 -23.04
C ASP A 203 -0.36 8.03 -22.51
N LYS A 204 -1.02 9.18 -22.71
CA LYS A 204 -0.54 10.47 -22.22
C LYS A 204 -0.43 10.48 -20.69
N ALA A 205 -1.45 9.96 -20.00
CA ALA A 205 -1.46 9.82 -18.56
C ALA A 205 -0.45 8.76 -18.09
N PHE A 206 -0.42 7.59 -18.74
CA PHE A 206 0.50 6.50 -18.45
C PHE A 206 1.96 6.98 -18.49
N ASN A 207 2.36 7.66 -19.57
CA ASN A 207 3.72 8.19 -19.73
C ASN A 207 4.07 9.29 -18.72
N CYS A 208 3.08 10.05 -18.23
CA CYS A 208 3.32 11.01 -17.15
C CYS A 208 3.60 10.29 -15.82
N ILE A 209 2.78 9.29 -15.50
CA ILE A 209 2.86 8.51 -14.27
C ILE A 209 4.16 7.69 -14.24
N GLU A 210 4.54 7.04 -15.36
CA GLU A 210 5.81 6.29 -15.46
C GLU A 210 7.05 7.20 -15.35
N ARG A 211 7.01 8.42 -15.88
CA ARG A 211 8.12 9.38 -15.68
C ARG A 211 8.28 9.77 -14.22
N ALA A 212 7.17 9.97 -13.50
CA ALA A 212 7.22 10.22 -12.06
C ALA A 212 7.82 9.01 -11.32
N ARG A 213 7.38 7.79 -11.70
CA ARG A 213 7.86 6.54 -11.11
C ARG A 213 9.37 6.36 -11.30
N ALA A 214 9.85 6.53 -12.53
CA ALA A 214 11.26 6.39 -12.88
C ALA A 214 12.15 7.42 -12.14
N ALA A 215 11.62 8.61 -11.88
CA ALA A 215 12.31 9.66 -11.14
C ALA A 215 12.21 9.51 -9.60
N SER A 216 11.52 8.48 -9.08
CA SER A 216 11.15 8.38 -7.66
C SER A 216 10.42 9.64 -7.13
N GLU A 217 9.62 10.25 -8.00
CA GLU A 217 8.78 11.42 -7.73
C GLU A 217 7.31 11.01 -7.64
N ALA A 218 6.50 11.76 -6.89
CA ALA A 218 5.06 11.51 -6.84
C ALA A 218 4.29 12.26 -7.94
N VAL A 219 3.13 11.70 -8.28
CA VAL A 219 2.19 12.24 -9.26
C VAL A 219 0.80 12.40 -8.66
N LEU A 220 0.19 13.55 -8.91
CA LEU A 220 -1.23 13.80 -8.66
C LEU A 220 -2.02 13.65 -9.95
N VAL A 221 -2.97 12.71 -9.98
CA VAL A 221 -3.97 12.59 -11.03
C VAL A 221 -5.29 13.13 -10.51
N HIS A 222 -5.85 14.15 -11.15
CA HIS A 222 -7.07 14.79 -10.65
C HIS A 222 -8.03 15.22 -11.77
N CYS A 223 -9.30 15.39 -11.39
CA CYS A 223 -10.32 16.01 -12.24
C CYS A 223 -11.14 16.99 -11.38
N SER A 224 -12.42 17.18 -11.68
CA SER A 224 -13.30 18.07 -10.90
C SER A 224 -13.56 17.53 -9.49
N ARG A 225 -13.97 16.25 -9.38
CA ARG A 225 -14.39 15.62 -8.11
C ARG A 225 -13.53 14.42 -7.70
N GLY A 226 -12.60 13.98 -8.56
CA GLY A 226 -11.85 12.75 -8.35
C GLY A 226 -12.74 11.50 -8.32
N VAL A 227 -13.78 11.46 -9.17
CA VAL A 227 -14.79 10.39 -9.20
C VAL A 227 -14.69 9.53 -10.47
N SER A 228 -14.74 10.17 -11.63
CA SER A 228 -14.85 9.50 -12.93
C SER A 228 -13.57 9.68 -13.77
N ARG A 229 -13.40 10.79 -14.51
CA ARG A 229 -12.25 11.04 -15.41
C ARG A 229 -10.87 10.64 -14.87
N SER A 230 -10.43 11.24 -13.77
CA SER A 230 -9.11 10.96 -13.19
C SER A 230 -9.01 9.55 -12.63
N ALA A 231 -10.09 9.00 -12.09
CA ALA A 231 -10.12 7.62 -11.63
C ALA A 231 -9.97 6.65 -12.80
N SER A 232 -10.62 6.90 -13.94
CA SER A 232 -10.46 6.09 -15.15
C SER A 232 -9.01 6.09 -15.65
N LEU A 233 -8.32 7.23 -15.63
CA LEU A 233 -6.89 7.29 -15.99
C LEU A 233 -6.01 6.49 -15.03
N VAL A 234 -6.29 6.55 -13.72
CA VAL A 234 -5.58 5.74 -12.71
C VAL A 234 -5.85 4.26 -12.89
N ILE A 235 -7.10 3.87 -13.16
CA ILE A 235 -7.48 2.47 -13.41
C ILE A 235 -6.77 1.96 -14.67
N ALA A 236 -6.80 2.71 -15.77
CA ALA A 236 -6.10 2.36 -17.01
C ALA A 236 -4.58 2.16 -16.78
N TYR A 237 -3.96 3.05 -15.99
CA TYR A 237 -2.55 2.91 -15.61
C TYR A 237 -2.28 1.59 -14.86
N LEU A 238 -3.09 1.26 -13.85
CA LEU A 238 -2.95 0.02 -13.07
C LEU A 238 -3.15 -1.22 -13.94
N MET A 239 -4.11 -1.21 -14.87
CA MET A 239 -4.33 -2.30 -15.82
C MET A 239 -3.11 -2.54 -16.72
N LYS A 240 -2.55 -1.46 -17.28
CA LYS A 240 -1.37 -1.51 -18.14
C LYS A 240 -0.13 -1.99 -17.37
N ARG A 241 0.20 -1.35 -16.25
CA ARG A 241 1.44 -1.61 -15.49
C ARG A 241 1.38 -2.90 -14.67
N ASN A 242 0.31 -3.10 -13.91
CA ASN A 242 0.21 -4.21 -12.95
C ASN A 242 -0.52 -5.43 -13.50
N LYS A 243 -0.82 -5.42 -14.79
CA LYS A 243 -1.56 -6.47 -15.48
C LYS A 243 -2.95 -6.78 -14.89
N MET A 244 -3.55 -5.81 -14.22
CA MET A 244 -4.85 -5.96 -13.57
C MET A 244 -6.00 -5.99 -14.59
N SER A 245 -7.04 -6.73 -14.24
CA SER A 245 -8.34 -6.62 -14.89
C SER A 245 -8.93 -5.21 -14.64
N ALA A 246 -9.85 -4.77 -15.48
CA ALA A 246 -10.52 -3.47 -15.27
C ALA A 246 -11.22 -3.43 -13.90
N GLN A 247 -11.86 -4.55 -13.53
CA GLN A 247 -12.56 -4.69 -12.25
C GLN A 247 -11.60 -4.68 -11.06
N GLU A 248 -10.45 -5.36 -11.14
CA GLU A 248 -9.45 -5.33 -10.07
C GLU A 248 -8.86 -3.96 -9.83
N ALA A 249 -8.45 -3.29 -10.91
CA ALA A 249 -7.89 -1.95 -10.83
C ALA A 249 -8.92 -0.99 -10.24
N ARG A 250 -10.20 -1.12 -10.64
CA ARG A 250 -11.29 -0.35 -10.03
C ARG A 250 -11.47 -0.67 -8.54
N ASP A 251 -11.51 -1.94 -8.16
CA ASP A 251 -11.71 -2.35 -6.77
C ASP A 251 -10.58 -1.85 -5.86
N LEU A 252 -9.33 -1.89 -6.34
CA LEU A 252 -8.20 -1.30 -5.65
C LEU A 252 -8.43 0.21 -5.45
N VAL A 253 -8.75 0.94 -6.52
CA VAL A 253 -8.94 2.39 -6.45
C VAL A 253 -10.15 2.76 -5.56
N VAL A 254 -11.25 2.01 -5.62
CA VAL A 254 -12.43 2.18 -4.75
C VAL A 254 -12.09 1.91 -3.28
N SER A 255 -11.27 0.89 -3.00
CA SER A 255 -10.80 0.61 -1.64
C SER A 255 -9.96 1.77 -1.06
N ARG A 256 -9.32 2.57 -1.93
CA ARG A 256 -8.55 3.76 -1.55
C ARG A 256 -9.37 5.04 -1.57
N ARG A 257 -10.39 5.12 -2.43
CA ARG A 257 -11.31 6.26 -2.58
C ARG A 257 -12.72 5.77 -2.93
N SER A 258 -13.58 5.63 -1.92
CA SER A 258 -14.88 4.94 -2.04
C SER A 258 -15.89 5.60 -2.99
N ILE A 259 -15.71 6.87 -3.33
CA ILE A 259 -16.59 7.61 -4.24
C ILE A 259 -16.26 7.39 -5.72
N VAL A 260 -15.23 6.59 -6.02
CA VAL A 260 -14.81 6.35 -7.40
C VAL A 260 -15.89 5.60 -8.16
N LEU A 261 -16.30 6.21 -9.27
CA LEU A 261 -17.35 5.73 -10.15
C LEU A 261 -17.12 6.34 -11.53
N PRO A 262 -16.29 5.70 -12.39
CA PRO A 262 -16.24 6.02 -13.81
C PRO A 262 -17.65 6.05 -14.41
N ASN A 263 -17.93 7.01 -15.29
CA ASN A 263 -19.16 6.96 -16.08
C ASN A 263 -19.17 5.72 -17.02
N ASP A 264 -20.34 5.34 -17.50
CA ASP A 264 -20.51 4.11 -18.27
C ASP A 264 -19.70 4.09 -19.58
N GLY A 265 -19.50 5.26 -20.20
CA GLY A 265 -18.65 5.41 -21.39
C GLY A 265 -17.18 5.13 -21.11
N PHE A 266 -16.65 5.69 -20.04
CA PHE A 266 -15.27 5.44 -19.64
C PHE A 266 -15.07 4.02 -19.14
N TRP A 267 -16.08 3.46 -18.46
CA TRP A 267 -16.04 2.05 -18.06
C TRP A 267 -15.99 1.13 -19.28
N ARG A 268 -16.81 1.39 -20.32
CA ARG A 268 -16.72 0.67 -21.61
C ARG A 268 -15.32 0.81 -22.23
N CYS A 269 -14.74 2.01 -22.23
CA CYS A 269 -13.37 2.22 -22.72
C CYS A 269 -12.32 1.41 -21.96
N LEU A 270 -12.47 1.25 -20.63
CA LEU A 270 -11.58 0.43 -19.80
C LEU A 270 -11.76 -1.06 -20.11
N LEU A 271 -13.00 -1.55 -20.29
CA LEU A 271 -13.24 -2.94 -20.70
C LEU A 271 -12.70 -3.25 -22.09
N GLU A 272 -12.70 -2.27 -22.99
CA GLU A 272 -12.05 -2.41 -24.31
C GLU A 272 -10.52 -2.47 -24.17
N LEU A 273 -9.93 -1.60 -23.36
CA LEU A 273 -8.50 -1.66 -23.03
C LEU A 273 -8.11 -3.01 -22.43
N GLU A 274 -8.93 -3.58 -21.55
CA GLU A 274 -8.71 -4.93 -21.00
C GLU A 274 -8.63 -6.00 -22.09
N LYS A 275 -9.52 -5.94 -23.10
CA LYS A 275 -9.49 -6.87 -24.25
C LYS A 275 -8.23 -6.68 -25.10
N GLU A 276 -7.84 -5.43 -25.33
CA GLU A 276 -6.60 -5.09 -26.05
C GLU A 276 -5.38 -5.68 -25.32
N LEU A 277 -5.30 -5.50 -24.00
CA LEU A 277 -4.23 -6.05 -23.15
C LEU A 277 -4.28 -7.58 -23.01
N ALA A 278 -5.46 -8.20 -23.11
CA ALA A 278 -5.62 -9.66 -23.08
C ALA A 278 -5.18 -10.30 -24.41
N GLY A 279 -5.38 -9.62 -25.54
CA GLY A 279 -4.82 -10.04 -26.83
C GLY A 279 -3.29 -10.13 -26.84
N GLU A 280 -2.64 -9.44 -25.91
CA GLU A 280 -1.19 -9.44 -25.69
C GLU A 280 -0.73 -10.40 -24.57
N ARG A 281 -1.64 -11.11 -23.88
CA ARG A 281 -1.31 -11.92 -22.68
C ARG A 281 -1.82 -13.35 -22.74
N SER A 282 -0.88 -14.27 -22.96
CA SER A 282 -0.94 -15.65 -22.45
C SER A 282 -0.61 -15.64 -20.94
N GLY A 283 -1.56 -16.00 -20.07
CA GLY A 283 -1.28 -16.28 -18.65
C GLY A 283 -2.31 -15.75 -17.63
N VAL A 284 -2.68 -16.60 -16.68
CA VAL A 284 -3.86 -16.52 -15.78
C VAL A 284 -3.68 -15.58 -14.57
N TYR A 285 -4.80 -14.96 -14.19
CA TYR A 285 -5.11 -14.04 -13.07
C TYR A 285 -4.99 -14.63 -11.64
N VAL A 286 -4.52 -13.82 -10.66
CA VAL A 286 -4.65 -14.10 -9.20
C VAL A 286 -4.81 -12.79 -8.37
N PRO A 287 -5.77 -12.70 -7.42
CA PRO A 287 -6.11 -11.46 -6.68
C PRO A 287 -5.22 -11.18 -5.46
N ILE A 288 -5.01 -9.90 -5.08
CA ILE A 288 -4.12 -9.53 -3.96
C ILE A 288 -4.74 -8.60 -2.91
N LYS A 289 -4.53 -8.99 -1.65
CA LYS A 289 -4.66 -8.22 -0.41
C LYS A 289 -3.32 -7.56 -0.05
N THR A 290 -3.33 -6.30 0.35
CA THR A 290 -2.17 -5.46 0.66
C THR A 290 -1.54 -5.78 2.02
N LYS A 291 -0.20 -5.87 2.12
CA LYS A 291 0.52 -5.58 3.39
C LYS A 291 2.05 -5.41 3.29
N ARG A 292 2.49 -4.42 4.09
CA ARG A 292 3.81 -4.03 4.66
C ARG A 292 4.88 -3.56 3.65
N LEU A 293 5.63 -2.51 4.00
CA LEU A 293 6.69 -1.90 3.18
C LEU A 293 8.06 -1.77 3.89
N GLU A 294 8.25 -2.37 5.07
CA GLU A 294 9.45 -2.05 5.87
C GLU A 294 10.31 -3.26 6.16
N ASP A 295 11.59 -3.09 5.79
CA ASP A 295 12.83 -3.61 6.40
C ASP A 295 13.95 -3.67 5.33
N MET A 296 14.08 -2.66 4.46
CA MET A 296 15.17 -2.64 3.48
C MET A 296 16.39 -1.90 4.07
N GLU A 297 17.36 -2.67 4.58
CA GLU A 297 18.74 -2.21 4.86
C GLU A 297 19.54 -1.95 3.56
N PHE A 298 18.96 -2.26 2.41
CA PHE A 298 19.57 -2.13 1.08
C PHE A 298 18.85 -1.02 0.30
N GLU A 299 19.57 0.03 -0.09
CA GLU A 299 18.99 1.12 -0.89
C GLU A 299 18.65 0.66 -2.32
N LEU A 300 17.47 1.06 -2.81
CA LEU A 300 17.01 0.78 -4.16
C LEU A 300 16.71 2.08 -4.93
N PRO A 301 17.20 2.24 -6.18
CA PRO A 301 18.24 1.40 -6.80
C PRO A 301 19.60 1.55 -6.08
N PRO A 302 20.45 0.52 -6.07
CA PRO A 302 21.81 0.69 -5.57
C PRO A 302 22.61 1.59 -6.53
N ALA A 303 23.60 2.32 -6.00
CA ALA A 303 24.38 3.30 -6.77
C ALA A 303 25.13 2.73 -7.99
N TRP A 304 25.37 1.42 -8.02
CA TRP A 304 26.03 0.72 -9.13
C TRP A 304 25.06 0.16 -10.18
N ALA A 305 23.74 0.33 -10.00
CA ALA A 305 22.76 -0.06 -11.00
C ALA A 305 22.99 0.71 -12.30
N ALA A 306 23.03 -0.01 -13.42
CA ALA A 306 23.23 0.56 -14.75
C ALA A 306 22.24 -0.06 -15.75
N PRO A 307 21.98 0.59 -16.89
CA PRO A 307 21.14 0.00 -17.93
C PRO A 307 21.62 -1.39 -18.39
N PRO A 308 20.70 -2.31 -18.74
CA PRO A 308 21.05 -3.65 -19.18
C PRO A 308 21.85 -3.61 -20.49
N THR A 309 22.95 -4.35 -20.55
CA THR A 309 23.69 -4.57 -21.81
C THR A 309 23.02 -5.62 -22.68
N HIS A 310 22.29 -6.56 -22.07
CA HIS A 310 21.59 -7.65 -22.75
C HIS A 310 20.08 -7.39 -22.72
N THR A 311 19.55 -6.73 -23.75
CA THR A 311 18.14 -6.34 -23.81
C THR A 311 17.18 -7.52 -24.00
N ASP A 312 17.69 -8.66 -24.49
CA ASP A 312 16.90 -9.88 -24.71
C ASP A 312 16.80 -10.76 -23.46
N ALA A 313 17.44 -10.36 -22.35
CA ALA A 313 17.49 -11.12 -21.12
C ALA A 313 16.09 -11.31 -20.51
N ARG A 314 15.79 -12.53 -20.07
CA ARG A 314 14.48 -12.91 -19.52
C ARG A 314 14.62 -14.05 -18.51
N LEU A 315 13.70 -14.12 -17.55
CA LEU A 315 13.55 -15.25 -16.63
C LEU A 315 12.42 -16.15 -17.11
N VAL A 316 12.73 -17.39 -17.45
CA VAL A 316 11.76 -18.42 -17.76
C VAL A 316 11.30 -19.05 -16.44
N VAL A 317 10.03 -18.89 -16.10
CA VAL A 317 9.46 -19.41 -14.86
C VAL A 317 8.92 -20.80 -15.12
N MET A 318 9.45 -21.79 -14.42
CA MET A 318 9.07 -23.19 -14.56
C MET A 318 8.54 -23.77 -13.26
N ARG A 319 7.65 -24.75 -13.36
CA ARG A 319 7.18 -25.58 -12.25
C ARG A 319 6.90 -26.98 -12.77
N ASP A 320 7.36 -28.00 -12.04
CA ASP A 320 7.11 -29.41 -12.37
C ASP A 320 7.53 -29.79 -13.82
N GLY A 321 8.54 -29.08 -14.37
CA GLY A 321 9.05 -29.27 -15.73
C GLY A 321 8.35 -28.45 -16.83
N GLU A 322 7.26 -27.76 -16.51
CA GLU A 322 6.51 -26.92 -17.45
C GLU A 322 6.86 -25.45 -17.31
N THR A 323 6.91 -24.72 -18.43
CA THR A 323 7.05 -23.25 -18.44
C THR A 323 5.70 -22.61 -18.16
N LEU A 324 5.62 -21.83 -17.08
CA LEU A 324 4.43 -21.08 -16.70
C LEU A 324 4.36 -19.72 -17.40
N GLU A 325 5.45 -18.96 -17.35
CA GLU A 325 5.52 -17.60 -17.90
C GLU A 325 6.98 -17.21 -18.18
N THR A 326 7.16 -16.04 -18.80
CA THR A 326 8.48 -15.45 -19.08
C THR A 326 8.47 -13.99 -18.68
N LEU A 327 9.46 -13.60 -17.86
CA LEU A 327 9.58 -12.26 -17.29
C LEU A 327 10.73 -11.51 -17.99
N PRO A 328 10.48 -10.39 -18.69
CA PRO A 328 11.53 -9.63 -19.36
C PRO A 328 12.41 -8.93 -18.31
N VAL A 329 13.73 -9.18 -18.34
CA VAL A 329 14.68 -8.55 -17.42
C VAL A 329 15.77 -7.75 -18.15
N GLY A 330 15.51 -7.33 -19.39
CA GLY A 330 16.46 -6.59 -20.24
C GLY A 330 16.04 -5.16 -20.59
N GLU A 331 15.04 -4.60 -19.93
CA GLU A 331 14.45 -3.27 -20.24
C GLU A 331 14.85 -2.18 -19.25
N GLU A 332 15.02 -2.53 -17.97
CA GLU A 332 15.24 -1.62 -16.84
C GLU A 332 16.56 -1.97 -16.13
N GLN A 333 17.14 -1.01 -15.41
CA GLN A 333 18.40 -1.20 -14.67
C GLN A 333 18.30 -2.18 -13.49
N MET A 334 17.09 -2.39 -12.96
CA MET A 334 16.84 -3.35 -11.88
C MET A 334 15.39 -3.83 -11.87
N TYR A 335 15.16 -4.95 -11.18
CA TYR A 335 13.86 -5.57 -11.00
C TYR A 335 13.71 -6.15 -9.60
N VAL A 336 12.72 -5.69 -8.86
CA VAL A 336 12.41 -6.19 -7.52
C VAL A 336 11.46 -7.37 -7.63
N PHE A 337 11.81 -8.47 -6.97
CA PHE A 337 11.00 -9.67 -6.82
C PHE A 337 10.43 -9.70 -5.42
N GLY A 338 9.15 -10.00 -5.29
CA GLY A 338 8.56 -10.16 -3.96
C GLY A 338 7.08 -10.40 -3.99
N ARG A 339 6.51 -10.80 -2.86
CA ARG A 339 5.06 -11.03 -2.74
C ARG A 339 4.23 -9.74 -2.87
N SER A 340 4.84 -8.56 -2.69
CA SER A 340 4.16 -7.26 -2.78
C SER A 340 3.84 -6.87 -4.21
N LEU A 341 2.69 -6.20 -4.40
CA LEU A 341 2.28 -5.58 -5.67
C LEU A 341 3.14 -4.39 -6.11
N THR A 342 3.94 -3.85 -5.20
CA THR A 342 4.89 -2.78 -5.50
C THR A 342 6.17 -3.32 -6.15
N CYS A 343 6.34 -4.64 -6.24
CA CYS A 343 7.49 -5.27 -6.90
C CYS A 343 7.27 -5.34 -8.42
N ASP A 344 8.36 -5.29 -9.18
CA ASP A 344 8.32 -5.45 -10.64
C ASP A 344 7.83 -6.86 -11.03
N PHE A 345 8.26 -7.87 -10.27
CA PHE A 345 7.78 -9.25 -10.42
C PHE A 345 7.21 -9.79 -9.12
N GLN A 346 5.94 -10.15 -9.18
CA GLN A 346 5.26 -10.67 -8.01
C GLN A 346 5.54 -12.17 -7.81
N LEU A 347 5.88 -12.54 -6.57
CA LEU A 347 6.08 -13.92 -6.16
C LEU A 347 4.82 -14.46 -5.46
N GLU A 348 4.20 -15.46 -6.07
CA GLU A 348 2.96 -16.08 -5.59
C GLU A 348 3.23 -17.25 -4.63
N HIS A 349 3.93 -16.99 -3.53
CA HIS A 349 4.15 -18.00 -2.51
C HIS A 349 4.13 -17.43 -1.09
N PRO A 350 3.45 -18.06 -0.11
CA PRO A 350 3.39 -17.57 1.27
C PRO A 350 4.76 -17.46 1.96
N SER A 351 5.76 -18.24 1.53
CA SER A 351 7.11 -18.13 2.06
C SER A 351 7.90 -16.95 1.47
N ALA A 352 7.45 -16.35 0.37
CA ALA A 352 8.15 -15.24 -0.26
C ALA A 352 7.93 -13.95 0.54
N SER A 353 9.02 -13.27 0.91
CA SER A 353 8.98 -11.90 1.46
C SER A 353 8.36 -10.90 0.49
N ARG A 354 7.89 -9.77 1.04
CA ARG A 354 7.15 -8.73 0.32
C ARG A 354 7.99 -8.04 -0.75
N GLN A 355 9.21 -7.65 -0.38
CA GLN A 355 10.35 -7.48 -1.27
C GLN A 355 11.32 -8.57 -0.84
N HIS A 356 11.65 -9.47 -1.75
CA HIS A 356 12.35 -10.72 -1.48
C HIS A 356 13.78 -10.67 -1.98
N ALA A 357 13.93 -10.26 -3.23
CA ALA A 357 15.22 -10.14 -3.89
C ALA A 357 15.15 -9.02 -4.93
N VAL A 358 16.30 -8.58 -5.41
CA VAL A 358 16.40 -7.67 -6.54
C VAL A 358 17.42 -8.20 -7.53
N LEU A 359 17.06 -8.22 -8.81
CA LEU A 359 18.00 -8.39 -9.91
C LEU A 359 18.46 -7.00 -10.34
N VAL A 360 19.76 -6.79 -10.46
CA VAL A 360 20.34 -5.48 -10.80
C VAL A 360 21.38 -5.67 -11.89
N HIS A 361 21.32 -4.83 -12.92
CA HIS A 361 22.32 -4.77 -13.98
C HIS A 361 23.47 -3.83 -13.60
N HIS A 362 24.66 -4.14 -14.08
CA HIS A 362 25.87 -3.37 -13.79
C HIS A 362 26.57 -2.96 -15.09
N GLU A 363 27.28 -1.84 -15.06
CA GLU A 363 28.06 -1.30 -16.20
C GLU A 363 29.14 -2.25 -16.76
N ASN A 364 29.48 -3.32 -16.00
CA ASN A 364 30.43 -4.33 -16.46
C ASN A 364 29.80 -5.30 -17.49
N GLY A 365 28.48 -5.21 -17.70
CA GLY A 365 27.70 -6.02 -18.62
C GLY A 365 27.06 -7.25 -17.98
N HIS A 366 27.22 -7.44 -16.66
CA HIS A 366 26.65 -8.56 -15.92
C HIS A 366 25.40 -8.16 -15.13
N ALA A 367 24.60 -9.17 -14.77
CA ALA A 367 23.48 -9.04 -13.86
C ALA A 367 23.78 -9.75 -12.52
N TYR A 368 23.28 -9.19 -11.43
CA TYR A 368 23.46 -9.71 -10.07
C TYR A 368 22.11 -9.89 -9.40
N ILE A 369 21.98 -10.95 -8.59
CA ILE A 369 20.85 -11.15 -7.69
C ILE A 369 21.28 -10.83 -6.26
N VAL A 370 20.45 -10.07 -5.55
CA VAL A 370 20.65 -9.72 -4.13
C VAL A 370 19.42 -10.17 -3.36
N ASP A 371 19.59 -10.98 -2.31
CA ASP A 371 18.50 -11.29 -1.38
C ASP A 371 18.28 -10.10 -0.43
N LEU A 372 17.05 -9.59 -0.34
CA LEU A 372 16.69 -8.42 0.45
C LEU A 372 16.33 -8.81 1.90
N LYS A 373 17.17 -9.66 2.51
CA LYS A 373 16.96 -10.23 3.85
C LYS A 373 15.61 -10.94 3.96
N SER A 374 15.33 -11.81 2.98
CA SER A 374 14.05 -12.50 2.92
C SER A 374 13.92 -13.57 4.02
N SER A 375 12.69 -13.78 4.54
CA SER A 375 12.48 -14.68 5.70
C SER A 375 12.83 -16.13 5.41
N HIS A 376 12.65 -16.57 4.15
CA HIS A 376 12.93 -17.95 3.73
C HIS A 376 14.14 -18.07 2.80
N GLY A 377 14.79 -16.96 2.46
CA GLY A 377 15.97 -16.91 1.60
C GLY A 377 15.68 -17.08 0.11
N THR A 378 16.61 -16.55 -0.68
CA THR A 378 16.76 -16.83 -2.11
C THR A 378 17.83 -17.90 -2.31
N SER A 379 17.62 -18.82 -3.25
CA SER A 379 18.63 -19.80 -3.67
C SER A 379 18.96 -19.61 -5.15
N LEU A 380 20.25 -19.72 -5.48
CA LEU A 380 20.78 -19.69 -6.83
C LEU A 380 21.50 -21.02 -7.10
N ASN A 381 21.06 -21.77 -8.11
CA ASN A 381 21.59 -23.09 -8.44
C ASN A 381 21.66 -24.01 -7.19
N ASP A 382 20.53 -24.08 -6.47
CA ASP A 382 20.32 -24.83 -5.23
C ASP A 382 21.22 -24.41 -4.03
N LYS A 383 22.00 -23.32 -4.16
CA LYS A 383 22.77 -22.73 -3.07
C LYS A 383 22.07 -21.49 -2.52
N ARG A 384 21.84 -21.46 -1.21
CA ARG A 384 21.22 -20.30 -0.55
C ARG A 384 22.16 -19.10 -0.57
N LEU A 385 21.64 -17.94 -0.95
CA LEU A 385 22.39 -16.68 -0.99
C LEU A 385 22.55 -16.09 0.42
N ARG A 386 23.61 -15.30 0.61
CA ARG A 386 23.76 -14.46 1.79
C ARG A 386 22.93 -13.18 1.62
N PRO A 387 22.14 -12.76 2.62
CA PRO A 387 21.40 -11.50 2.56
C PRO A 387 22.28 -10.31 2.22
N HIS A 388 21.77 -9.44 1.35
CA HIS A 388 22.42 -8.23 0.87
C HIS A 388 23.73 -8.44 0.13
N GLU A 389 24.10 -9.65 -0.28
CA GLU A 389 25.31 -9.87 -1.10
C GLU A 389 24.95 -10.00 -2.58
N ALA A 390 25.56 -9.16 -3.42
CA ALA A 390 25.39 -9.21 -4.86
C ALA A 390 26.06 -10.46 -5.44
N THR A 391 25.25 -11.41 -5.88
CA THR A 391 25.71 -12.68 -6.46
C THR A 391 25.53 -12.67 -7.97
N LEU A 392 26.59 -12.96 -8.72
CA LEU A 392 26.59 -12.97 -10.18
C LEU A 392 25.57 -13.98 -10.74
N LEU A 393 24.70 -13.51 -11.64
CA LEU A 393 23.82 -14.35 -12.44
C LEU A 393 24.47 -14.71 -13.77
N ARG A 394 24.54 -16.01 -14.07
CA ARG A 394 25.05 -16.53 -15.35
C ARG A 394 23.91 -17.01 -16.23
N GLU A 395 24.17 -17.12 -17.53
CA GLU A 395 23.25 -17.78 -18.46
C GLU A 395 22.89 -19.18 -17.94
N GLY A 396 21.61 -19.50 -17.94
CA GLY A 396 21.07 -20.77 -17.44
C GLY A 396 20.96 -20.87 -15.92
N ALA A 397 21.35 -19.85 -15.16
CA ALA A 397 21.25 -19.89 -13.70
C ALA A 397 19.78 -19.98 -13.25
N GLU A 398 19.53 -20.81 -12.23
CA GLU A 398 18.20 -21.04 -11.67
C GLU A 398 18.05 -20.38 -10.32
N ILE A 399 17.05 -19.51 -10.19
CA ILE A 399 16.71 -18.83 -8.95
C ILE A 399 15.46 -19.47 -8.36
N VAL A 400 15.45 -19.67 -7.04
CA VAL A 400 14.30 -20.11 -6.26
C VAL A 400 14.09 -19.15 -5.10
N PHE A 401 12.85 -18.70 -4.90
CA PHE A 401 12.49 -17.76 -3.85
C PHE A 401 11.69 -18.45 -2.74
N GLY A 402 12.25 -18.45 -1.52
CA GLY A 402 11.71 -19.16 -0.37
C GLY A 402 11.50 -20.65 -0.64
N ALA A 403 10.37 -21.19 -0.17
CA ALA A 403 9.96 -22.58 -0.33
C ALA A 403 9.04 -22.81 -1.55
N SER A 404 9.07 -21.92 -2.56
CA SER A 404 8.31 -22.11 -3.80
C SER A 404 8.86 -23.28 -4.61
N SER A 405 7.99 -24.04 -5.28
CA SER A 405 8.41 -25.02 -6.29
C SER A 405 8.73 -24.41 -7.66
N ARG A 406 8.45 -23.10 -7.85
CA ARG A 406 8.79 -22.38 -9.07
C ARG A 406 10.30 -22.12 -9.15
N ARG A 407 10.89 -22.40 -10.31
CA ARG A 407 12.28 -22.11 -10.65
C ARG A 407 12.32 -21.04 -11.74
N TYR A 408 13.18 -20.04 -11.58
CA TYR A 408 13.33 -18.92 -12.49
C TYR A 408 14.68 -19.05 -13.19
N ARG A 409 14.68 -19.52 -14.44
CA ARG A 409 15.91 -19.73 -15.20
C ARG A 409 16.22 -18.52 -16.05
N LEU A 410 17.41 -17.95 -15.84
CA LEU A 410 17.89 -16.83 -16.64
C LEU A 410 18.32 -17.30 -18.03
N VAL A 411 17.82 -16.62 -19.05
CA VAL A 411 18.23 -16.83 -20.45
C VAL A 411 18.41 -15.49 -21.15
N GLY A 412 19.23 -15.47 -22.21
CA GLY A 412 19.42 -14.28 -23.04
C GLY A 412 20.53 -13.33 -22.57
N LEU A 413 21.44 -13.77 -21.68
CA LEU A 413 22.70 -13.07 -21.37
C LEU A 413 23.81 -13.32 -22.41
N THR A 414 23.55 -14.07 -23.48
CA THR A 414 24.54 -14.31 -24.54
C THR A 414 24.53 -13.16 -25.56
N SER A 415 25.66 -12.48 -25.71
CA SER A 415 25.87 -11.53 -26.80
C SER A 415 25.76 -12.23 -28.17
N LYS A 416 25.18 -11.56 -29.16
CA LYS A 416 25.27 -11.97 -30.58
C LYS A 416 26.70 -11.86 -31.14
N ASP A 417 27.62 -11.19 -30.42
CA ASP A 417 29.06 -11.21 -30.71
C ASP A 417 29.72 -12.47 -30.16
N LYS A 418 29.81 -13.49 -31.00
CA LYS A 418 30.68 -14.65 -30.81
C LYS A 418 32.15 -14.19 -30.83
N GLY A 419 32.71 -13.74 -29.70
CA GLY A 419 34.15 -13.44 -29.69
C GLY A 419 34.80 -12.83 -28.45
N ARG A 420 34.06 -12.41 -27.41
CA ARG A 420 34.68 -11.87 -26.19
C ARG A 420 34.00 -12.43 -24.95
N THR A 421 34.54 -13.54 -24.43
CA THR A 421 34.37 -13.89 -23.02
C THR A 421 35.03 -12.78 -22.20
N ARG A 422 34.24 -11.83 -21.69
CA ARG A 422 34.72 -10.95 -20.60
C ARG A 422 35.00 -11.87 -19.41
N ALA A 423 36.23 -11.82 -18.89
CA ALA A 423 36.60 -12.60 -17.73
C ALA A 423 35.64 -12.29 -16.57
N ASP A 424 35.22 -13.31 -15.86
CA ASP A 424 34.33 -13.13 -14.72
C ASP A 424 35.03 -12.28 -13.66
N PRO A 425 34.34 -11.26 -13.09
CA PRO A 425 34.93 -10.51 -12.00
C PRO A 425 35.15 -11.43 -10.79
N GLU A 426 36.38 -11.48 -10.27
CA GLU A 426 36.76 -12.31 -9.10
C GLU A 426 36.02 -11.92 -7.82
N ALA A 427 35.41 -10.73 -7.77
CA ALA A 427 34.55 -10.25 -6.69
C ALA A 427 33.38 -9.43 -7.25
N GLY A 428 32.18 -9.62 -6.70
CA GLY A 428 31.01 -8.78 -7.01
C GLY A 428 31.23 -7.31 -6.59
N PRO A 429 30.34 -6.38 -7.00
CA PRO A 429 30.45 -4.97 -6.62
C PRO A 429 30.52 -4.83 -5.09
N GLN A 430 31.54 -4.13 -4.59
CA GLN A 430 31.69 -3.86 -3.16
C GLN A 430 30.59 -2.91 -2.69
N LEU A 431 29.78 -3.38 -1.74
CA LEU A 431 28.72 -2.58 -1.16
C LEU A 431 29.30 -1.62 -0.11
N PRO A 432 28.83 -0.36 -0.03
CA PRO A 432 29.09 0.47 1.13
C PRO A 432 28.39 -0.16 2.35
N GLY A 433 29.16 -0.60 3.36
CA GLY A 433 28.61 -1.00 4.66
C GLY A 433 28.93 -2.42 5.16
N ALA A 434 29.75 -3.21 4.47
CA ALA A 434 30.29 -4.43 5.05
C ALA A 434 31.27 -4.08 6.19
N LEU A 435 30.75 -3.97 7.42
CA LEU A 435 31.57 -3.91 8.62
C LEU A 435 32.54 -5.09 8.60
N LYS A 436 33.84 -4.80 8.57
CA LYS A 436 34.89 -5.79 8.85
C LYS A 436 34.63 -6.34 10.25
N GLY A 437 34.05 -7.54 10.32
CA GLY A 437 34.06 -8.34 11.54
C GLY A 437 35.51 -8.69 11.85
N GLY A 438 35.98 -8.24 13.02
CA GLY A 438 37.31 -8.52 13.52
C GLY A 438 37.54 -10.01 13.70
N ASP A 439 38.80 -10.40 13.50
CA ASP A 439 39.40 -11.59 14.08
C ASP A 439 39.03 -11.70 15.56
N ASP A 440 38.46 -12.83 15.94
CA ASP A 440 38.66 -13.45 17.25
C ASP A 440 38.59 -14.96 17.05
N GLY A 441 39.76 -15.58 16.92
CA GLY A 441 39.91 -17.01 17.05
C GLY A 441 40.02 -17.39 18.53
N ALA A 442 39.24 -18.38 18.97
CA ALA A 442 39.67 -19.35 19.99
C ALA A 442 38.67 -20.51 20.14
N SER A 443 39.15 -21.70 19.77
CA SER A 443 38.98 -23.01 20.42
C SER A 443 37.64 -23.48 21.00
N ALA A 444 37.26 -24.68 20.53
CA ALA A 444 36.31 -25.60 21.13
C ALA A 444 36.71 -26.12 22.52
N SER A 445 35.72 -26.39 23.38
CA SER A 445 35.59 -27.66 24.13
C SER A 445 34.25 -27.74 24.89
N GLU A 446 33.51 -28.81 24.60
CA GLU A 446 32.71 -29.67 25.49
C GLU A 446 32.17 -29.11 26.83
N ALA A 447 30.84 -29.18 26.99
CA ALA A 447 30.23 -29.79 28.17
C ALA A 447 28.79 -30.23 27.87
N GLU A 448 28.57 -31.52 28.08
CA GLU A 448 27.35 -32.30 27.87
C GLU A 448 26.38 -32.17 29.07
N GLN A 449 25.11 -32.52 28.81
CA GLN A 449 24.08 -33.03 29.74
C GLN A 449 23.40 -32.04 30.72
N ALA A 450 22.09 -31.83 30.57
CA ALA A 450 21.06 -32.73 31.12
C ALA A 450 19.62 -32.16 31.01
N GLY A 451 18.69 -33.00 30.53
CA GLY A 451 17.24 -32.92 30.81
C GLY A 451 16.44 -31.83 30.05
N SER A 452 15.24 -32.04 29.53
CA SER A 452 14.29 -33.14 29.64
C SER A 452 13.33 -33.07 28.46
N LYS A 453 13.11 -34.23 27.83
CA LYS A 453 12.19 -34.46 26.72
C LYS A 453 10.74 -34.33 27.19
N ARG A 454 9.92 -33.55 26.49
CA ARG A 454 8.50 -33.91 26.26
C ARG A 454 8.05 -33.51 24.85
N LYS A 455 8.10 -34.50 23.94
CA LYS A 455 7.26 -34.57 22.74
C LYS A 455 5.84 -34.96 23.18
N MET A 456 4.81 -34.31 22.65
CA MET A 456 3.52 -34.96 22.42
C MET A 456 2.66 -34.23 21.37
N HIS A 457 2.45 -34.91 20.25
CA HIS A 457 1.19 -35.05 19.50
C HIS A 457 1.30 -36.42 18.78
N PRO A 458 0.23 -37.12 18.31
CA PRO A 458 -1.07 -36.61 17.86
C PRO A 458 -2.30 -37.51 18.21
N LYS A 459 -3.47 -37.16 17.64
CA LYS A 459 -4.78 -37.90 17.53
C LYS A 459 -5.84 -37.38 18.53
N LYS A 460 -7.08 -37.00 18.16
CA LYS A 460 -8.01 -37.62 17.21
C LYS A 460 -9.22 -36.71 16.89
N TRP A 461 -9.70 -36.87 15.67
CA TRP A 461 -10.90 -36.30 15.02
C TRP A 461 -12.13 -37.20 15.25
N ALA A 462 -13.34 -36.62 15.12
CA ALA A 462 -14.70 -37.20 14.96
C ALA A 462 -15.63 -37.45 16.18
N LYS A 463 -16.63 -36.56 16.31
CA LYS A 463 -18.11 -36.81 16.38
C LYS A 463 -18.77 -35.41 16.49
N LYS A 464 -19.84 -35.01 15.82
CA LYS A 464 -20.77 -35.61 14.85
C LYS A 464 -21.62 -34.44 14.32
N LYS A 465 -21.74 -34.30 12.99
CA LYS A 465 -22.69 -33.42 12.30
C LYS A 465 -24.15 -33.77 12.65
N ARG A 466 -25.02 -32.76 12.76
CA ARG A 466 -26.37 -32.59 12.11
C ARG A 466 -27.40 -31.91 13.02
N ARG A 467 -28.33 -31.18 12.35
CA ARG A 467 -29.39 -30.24 12.81
C ARG A 467 -28.79 -28.86 13.09
N TRP A 468 -29.18 -27.79 12.39
CA TRP A 468 -30.54 -27.37 12.07
C TRP A 468 -30.62 -26.62 10.73
N LEU A 469 -31.40 -27.19 9.79
CA LEU A 469 -32.11 -26.45 8.77
C LEU A 469 -33.46 -26.07 9.39
N ALA A 470 -33.64 -24.81 9.75
CA ALA A 470 -34.95 -24.19 9.98
C ALA A 470 -34.75 -22.67 10.02
N GLY A 471 -34.98 -22.02 8.88
CA GLY A 471 -35.09 -20.56 8.85
C GLY A 471 -36.33 -20.10 9.63
N PRO A 472 -36.32 -18.93 10.28
CA PRO A 472 -37.53 -18.35 10.82
C PRO A 472 -38.37 -17.71 9.69
N LYS A 473 -39.64 -18.11 9.61
CA LYS A 473 -40.70 -17.45 8.83
C LYS A 473 -41.13 -16.12 9.50
N PRO A 474 -41.71 -15.18 8.74
CA PRO A 474 -42.00 -13.81 9.18
C PRO A 474 -43.22 -13.75 10.11
N ARG A 475 -43.24 -12.78 11.03
CA ARG A 475 -44.44 -12.44 11.82
C ARG A 475 -45.06 -11.12 11.37
N ALA A 476 -46.38 -11.14 11.44
CA ALA A 476 -47.34 -10.29 10.77
C ALA A 476 -47.56 -8.92 11.40
N LYS A 477 -48.13 -8.03 10.58
CA LYS A 477 -48.73 -6.74 10.92
C LYS A 477 -49.87 -6.90 11.95
N GLN A 478 -49.99 -5.94 12.85
CA GLN A 478 -51.26 -5.54 13.46
C GLN A 478 -51.31 -4.00 13.59
N SER A 479 -52.53 -3.51 13.56
CA SER A 479 -53.02 -2.22 13.07
C SER A 479 -53.35 -1.20 14.17
N GLU A 480 -53.14 0.08 13.83
CA GLU A 480 -54.09 1.20 13.83
C GLU A 480 -54.79 1.72 15.13
N ASN A 481 -54.61 3.04 15.35
CA ASN A 481 -55.45 4.10 15.95
C ASN A 481 -55.98 4.01 17.41
N GLU A 482 -55.69 5.05 18.22
CA GLU A 482 -56.61 6.19 18.49
C GLU A 482 -56.07 7.18 19.57
N ARG A 483 -56.02 8.50 19.22
CA ARG A 483 -56.58 9.70 19.92
C ARG A 483 -56.05 10.08 21.34
N VAL A 484 -55.99 11.33 21.81
CA VAL A 484 -56.41 12.69 21.40
C VAL A 484 -55.70 13.74 22.31
N ALA A 485 -55.62 14.97 21.77
CA ALA A 485 -55.29 16.31 22.28
C ALA A 485 -55.27 16.64 23.79
N MET A 486 -54.41 17.60 24.17
CA MET A 486 -54.76 18.99 24.58
C MET A 486 -53.53 19.74 25.12
N GLY A 487 -53.46 21.07 24.90
CA GLY A 487 -52.75 21.98 25.81
C GLY A 487 -51.95 23.11 25.16
N ALA A 488 -52.59 24.27 24.98
CA ALA A 488 -52.06 25.53 24.48
C ALA A 488 -51.12 26.28 25.45
N GLY A 489 -50.39 27.29 24.97
CA GLY A 489 -49.82 28.32 25.87
C GLY A 489 -48.72 29.25 25.33
N ALA A 490 -49.11 30.21 24.49
CA ALA A 490 -48.73 31.64 24.46
C ALA A 490 -47.30 32.18 24.76
N GLY A 491 -46.92 33.20 23.98
CA GLY A 491 -46.06 34.34 24.41
C GLY A 491 -44.92 34.65 23.44
N SER A 492 -45.11 35.47 22.39
CA SER A 492 -44.98 36.95 22.34
C SER A 492 -43.55 37.48 22.46
N GLY A 493 -43.10 38.29 21.49
CA GLY A 493 -41.97 39.22 21.70
C GLY A 493 -41.21 39.63 20.44
N CYS A 494 -41.71 40.64 19.72
CA CYS A 494 -41.01 41.37 18.66
C CYS A 494 -39.84 42.22 19.23
N MET A 495 -38.77 42.44 18.43
CA MET A 495 -38.17 43.77 18.14
C MET A 495 -36.86 43.65 17.34
N GLY A 496 -36.89 44.11 16.08
CA GLY A 496 -36.07 45.24 15.61
C GLY A 496 -34.59 45.04 15.21
N PRO A 497 -34.04 45.92 14.32
CA PRO A 497 -33.10 45.52 13.26
C PRO A 497 -31.72 46.19 13.37
N GLY A 498 -30.78 45.78 12.50
CA GLY A 498 -29.53 46.50 12.29
C GLY A 498 -28.63 45.84 11.25
N GLU A 499 -28.59 46.42 10.05
CA GLU A 499 -27.52 46.28 9.08
C GLU A 499 -26.18 46.79 9.67
N TYR A 500 -25.08 46.08 9.43
CA TYR A 500 -23.78 46.56 8.91
C TYR A 500 -22.85 45.37 8.66
#